data_AF-A0A3B9UYT9-F1
#
_entry.id   AF-A0A3B9UYT9-F1
#
_cell.length_a   1.000
_cell.length_b   1.000
_cell.length_c   1.000
_cell.angle_alpha   90.00
_cell.angle_beta   90.00
_cell.angle_gamma   90.00
#
_symmetry.space_group_name_H-M   'P 1'
#
loop_
_entity.id
_entity.type
_entity.pdbx_description
1 polymer ?
#
loop_
_entity_poly.entity_id
_entity_poly.type
_entity_poly.pdbx_seq_one_letter_code
_entity_poly.pdbx_strand_id
1 'polypeptide(L)'
;AAFPLQEYQGGSVDKMIQMNLAMYQITLGEHPEYRIPYLSYRGTPTGIDIFRVVESGQTPVMDIGVAGKNGGQIGAGVLTAPLECFQNAATAYRHRYLS
;
A
#
# COMPACT_ATOMS: atom_id res chain seq x y z
N ALA A 1 13.24 -0.30 -0.01
CA ALA A 1 12.76 -1.41 0.82
C ALA A 1 13.65 -1.53 2.05
N ALA A 2 13.06 -1.69 3.24
CA ALA A 2 13.77 -1.74 4.51
C ALA A 2 13.77 -3.18 5.06
N PHE A 3 14.50 -4.09 4.40
CA PHE A 3 14.52 -5.52 4.75
C PHE A 3 14.85 -5.86 6.22
N PRO A 4 15.65 -5.07 6.97
CA PRO A 4 15.87 -5.34 8.39
C PRO A 4 14.60 -5.33 9.25
N LEU A 5 13.49 -4.73 8.77
CA LEU A 5 12.22 -4.69 9.50
C LEU A 5 11.39 -5.98 9.37
N GLN A 6 11.81 -6.94 8.54
CA GLN A 6 11.03 -8.15 8.25
C GLN A 6 10.65 -8.95 9.51
N GLU A 7 11.57 -9.07 10.47
CA GLU A 7 11.33 -9.80 11.73
C GLU A 7 10.33 -9.04 12.61
N TYR A 8 10.46 -7.71 12.63
CA TYR A 8 9.59 -6.82 13.40
C TYR A 8 8.17 -6.75 12.83
N GLN A 9 8.01 -6.97 11.52
CA GLN A 9 6.74 -6.92 10.80
C GLN A 9 6.14 -8.32 10.52
N GLY A 10 6.81 -9.39 10.98
CA GLY A 10 6.33 -10.78 10.81
C GLY A 10 6.32 -11.28 9.36
N GLY A 11 7.29 -10.86 8.53
CA GLY A 11 7.37 -11.17 7.11
C GLY A 11 8.72 -11.73 6.65
N SER A 12 8.81 -12.09 5.37
CA SER A 12 10.06 -12.43 4.67
C SER A 12 10.42 -11.33 3.67
N VAL A 13 11.70 -11.20 3.29
CA VAL A 13 12.14 -10.33 2.18
C VAL A 13 11.27 -10.52 0.95
N ASP A 14 11.04 -11.78 0.55
CA ASP A 14 10.22 -12.09 -0.62
C ASP A 14 8.80 -11.54 -0.50
N LYS A 15 8.17 -11.69 0.67
CA LYS A 15 6.83 -11.13 0.92
C LYS A 15 6.83 -9.60 0.83
N MET A 16 7.85 -8.93 1.39
CA MET A 16 8.00 -7.47 1.29
C MET A 16 8.20 -7.00 -0.15
N ILE A 17 8.89 -7.79 -0.96
CA ILE A 17 9.06 -7.51 -2.39
C ILE A 17 7.75 -7.70 -3.15
N GLN A 18 7.04 -8.81 -2.93
CA GLN A 18 5.73 -9.04 -3.56
C GLN A 18 4.73 -7.95 -3.21
N MET A 19 4.73 -7.48 -1.96
CA MET A 19 3.92 -6.34 -1.52
C MET A 19 4.24 -5.06 -2.30
N ASN A 20 5.53 -4.71 -2.46
CA ASN A 20 5.91 -3.55 -3.28
C ASN A 20 5.50 -3.73 -4.75
N LEU A 21 5.69 -4.92 -5.32
CA LEU A 21 5.32 -5.23 -6.70
C LEU A 21 3.81 -5.13 -6.93
N ALA A 22 2.98 -5.58 -5.98
CA ALA A 22 1.53 -5.46 -6.03
C ALA A 22 1.07 -3.99 -6.02
N MET A 23 1.75 -3.12 -5.26
CA MET A 23 1.42 -1.68 -5.21
C MET A 23 1.58 -0.98 -6.57
N TYR A 24 2.50 -1.43 -7.44
CA TYR A 24 2.61 -0.87 -8.80
C TYR A 24 1.36 -1.12 -9.66
N GLN A 25 0.60 -2.18 -9.39
CA GLN A 25 -0.61 -2.50 -10.17
C GLN A 25 -1.77 -1.55 -9.84
N ILE A 26 -1.77 -0.97 -8.64
CA ILE A 26 -2.85 -0.10 -8.15
C ILE A 26 -2.44 1.37 -8.03
N THR A 27 -1.30 1.75 -8.62
CA THR A 27 -0.81 3.13 -8.62
C THR A 27 -0.80 3.74 -10.02
N LEU A 28 -0.77 5.06 -10.10
CA LEU A 28 -0.75 5.82 -11.35
C LEU A 28 0.61 5.79 -12.04
N GLY A 29 1.70 5.62 -11.28
CA GLY A 29 3.04 5.54 -11.82
C GLY A 29 4.12 5.42 -10.75
N GLU A 30 5.35 5.72 -11.15
CA GLU A 30 6.53 5.65 -10.29
C GLU A 30 7.04 7.06 -9.97
N HIS A 31 7.51 7.28 -8.74
CA HIS A 31 8.13 8.56 -8.38
C HIS A 31 9.51 8.69 -9.05
N PRO A 32 9.85 9.84 -9.69
CA PRO A 32 11.11 9.98 -10.42
C PRO A 32 12.36 9.99 -9.53
N GLU A 33 12.24 10.52 -8.30
CA GLU A 33 13.35 10.71 -7.35
C GLU A 33 13.44 9.63 -6.26
N TYR A 34 12.32 9.29 -5.59
CA TYR A 34 12.31 8.22 -4.59
C TYR A 34 12.35 6.86 -5.26
N ARG A 35 13.49 6.17 -5.16
CA ARG A 35 13.76 4.91 -5.86
C ARG A 35 14.03 3.77 -4.89
N ILE A 36 13.75 2.55 -5.33
CA ILE A 36 13.97 1.32 -4.56
C ILE A 36 15.18 0.59 -5.19
N PRO A 37 16.38 0.65 -4.59
CA PRO A 37 17.60 0.08 -5.19
C PRO A 37 17.47 -1.40 -5.56
N TYR A 38 16.87 -2.20 -4.69
CA TYR A 38 16.68 -3.64 -4.90
C TYR A 38 15.80 -3.95 -6.12
N LEU A 39 14.87 -3.07 -6.47
CA LEU A 39 14.03 -3.20 -7.67
C LEU A 39 14.67 -2.51 -8.86
N SER A 40 15.99 -2.63 -9.02
CA SER A 40 16.77 -1.97 -10.08
C SER A 40 16.55 -0.47 -10.15
N TYR A 41 16.45 0.19 -8.98
CA TYR A 41 16.18 1.62 -8.85
C TYR A 41 14.88 2.09 -9.53
N ARG A 42 13.87 1.23 -9.67
CA ARG A 42 12.50 1.66 -9.99
C ARG A 42 12.02 2.70 -8.99
N GLY A 43 11.22 3.66 -9.46
CA GLY A 43 10.62 4.68 -8.62
C GLY A 43 9.56 4.09 -7.69
N THR A 44 9.27 4.70 -6.55
CA THR A 44 8.24 4.18 -5.63
C THR A 44 6.85 4.22 -6.28
N PRO A 45 6.01 3.19 -6.10
CA PRO A 45 4.64 3.20 -6.62
C PRO A 45 3.87 4.37 -6.00
N THR A 46 3.34 5.27 -6.82
CA THR A 46 2.83 6.58 -6.40
C THR A 46 1.46 6.89 -6.99
N GLY A 47 0.58 7.45 -6.15
CA GLY A 47 -0.78 7.83 -6.52
C GLY A 47 -1.69 6.62 -6.60
N ILE A 48 -2.28 6.21 -5.47
CA ILE A 48 -3.22 5.08 -5.44
C ILE A 48 -4.45 5.42 -6.29
N ASP A 49 -4.74 4.58 -7.27
CA ASP A 49 -5.85 4.73 -8.19
C ASP A 49 -7.06 3.93 -7.66
N ILE A 50 -8.11 4.65 -7.26
CA ILE A 50 -9.33 4.06 -6.70
C ILE A 50 -10.00 3.08 -7.67
N PHE A 51 -9.91 3.30 -8.98
CA PHE A 51 -10.53 2.42 -9.97
C PHE A 51 -9.72 1.15 -10.16
N ARG A 52 -8.39 1.23 -10.21
CA ARG A 52 -7.52 0.04 -10.26
C ARG A 52 -7.64 -0.82 -9.01
N VAL A 53 -7.77 -0.21 -7.84
CA VAL A 53 -8.03 -0.94 -6.58
C VAL A 53 -9.36 -1.71 -6.66
N VAL A 54 -10.43 -1.06 -7.11
CA VAL A 54 -11.75 -1.70 -7.22
C VAL A 54 -11.77 -2.79 -8.29
N GLU A 55 -11.13 -2.57 -9.43
CA GLU A 55 -11.08 -3.53 -10.55
C GLU A 55 -10.27 -4.79 -10.21
N SER A 56 -9.10 -4.62 -9.58
CA SER A 56 -8.21 -5.75 -9.25
C SER A 56 -8.60 -6.48 -7.96
N GLY A 57 -9.34 -5.83 -7.06
CA GLY A 57 -9.56 -6.31 -5.70
C GLY A 57 -8.32 -6.25 -4.78
N GLN A 58 -7.16 -5.84 -5.30
CA GLN A 58 -5.94 -5.61 -4.52
C GLN A 58 -6.06 -4.28 -3.77
N THR A 59 -5.85 -4.30 -2.46
CA THR A 59 -5.87 -3.09 -1.64
C THR A 59 -4.47 -2.66 -1.21
N PRO A 60 -4.29 -1.37 -0.86
CA PRO A 60 -3.02 -0.89 -0.34
C PRO A 60 -2.58 -1.63 0.92
N VAL A 61 -1.29 -1.97 0.96
CA VAL A 61 -0.61 -2.50 2.15
C VAL A 61 0.16 -1.40 2.85
N MET A 62 0.15 -1.41 4.17
CA MET A 62 0.79 -0.41 5.02
C MET A 62 1.53 -1.08 6.16
N ASP A 63 2.76 -0.64 6.41
CA ASP A 63 3.48 -0.93 7.64
C ASP A 63 2.94 -0.03 8.75
N ILE A 64 2.54 -0.63 9.87
CA ILE A 64 1.94 0.10 11.00
C ILE A 64 2.65 -0.20 12.31
N GLY A 65 2.68 0.78 13.20
CA GLY A 65 2.85 0.57 14.63
C GLY A 65 1.47 0.33 15.27
N VAL A 66 1.32 -0.74 16.04
CA VAL A 66 0.08 -1.06 16.74
C VAL A 66 0.05 -0.31 18.07
N ALA A 67 -0.87 0.65 18.19
CA ALA A 67 -1.07 1.39 19.42
C ALA A 67 -1.91 0.58 20.44
N GLY A 68 -1.50 0.59 21.70
CA GLY A 68 -2.26 0.01 22.80
C GLY A 68 -3.48 0.86 23.17
N LYS A 69 -4.51 0.22 23.71
CA LYS A 69 -5.75 0.88 24.17
C LYS A 69 -5.49 2.05 25.13
N ASN A 70 -4.44 1.96 25.93
CA ASN A 70 -4.08 2.97 26.93
C ASN A 70 -2.94 3.89 26.46
N GLY A 71 -2.66 3.94 25.15
CA GLY A 71 -1.49 4.60 24.59
C GLY A 71 -0.24 3.71 24.57
N GLY A 72 0.82 4.23 23.94
CA GLY A 72 2.06 3.49 23.71
C GLY A 72 1.97 2.49 22.54
N GLN A 73 3.11 2.17 21.94
CA GLN A 73 3.19 1.16 20.89
C GLN A 73 3.35 -0.23 21.53
N ILE A 74 2.46 -1.15 21.20
CA ILE A 74 2.44 -2.53 21.71
C ILE A 74 2.86 -3.57 20.66
N GLY A 75 3.11 -3.13 19.42
CA GLY A 75 3.58 -3.99 18.35
C GLY A 75 3.76 -3.25 17.04
N ALA A 76 4.04 -4.01 15.99
CA ALA A 76 4.03 -3.53 14.61
C ALA A 76 3.60 -4.67 13.68
N GLY A 77 3.25 -4.32 12.46
CA GLY A 77 2.87 -5.31 11.46
C GLY A 77 2.46 -4.68 10.15
N VAL A 78 1.94 -5.53 9.27
CA VAL A 78 1.40 -5.13 7.97
C VAL A 78 -0.12 -5.18 8.01
N LEU A 79 -0.76 -4.11 7.56
CA LEU A 79 -2.22 -4.01 7.45
C LEU A 79 -2.62 -3.70 6.00
N THR A 80 -3.74 -4.28 5.57
CA THR A 80 -4.38 -3.97 4.28
C THR A 80 -5.58 -3.06 4.50
N ALA A 81 -5.73 -2.04 3.67
CA ALA A 81 -6.92 -1.20 3.71
C ALA A 81 -8.19 -2.01 3.31
N PRO A 82 -9.35 -1.78 3.93
CA PRO A 82 -10.61 -2.40 3.50
C PRO A 82 -10.99 -1.98 2.08
N LEU A 83 -11.47 -2.92 1.25
CA LEU A 83 -11.86 -2.60 -0.13
C LEU A 83 -13.06 -1.64 -0.20
N GLU A 84 -13.97 -1.73 0.77
CA GLU A 84 -15.22 -0.96 0.81
C GLU A 84 -15.00 0.55 0.72
N CYS A 85 -13.95 1.10 1.36
CA CYS A 85 -13.71 2.53 1.30
C CYS A 85 -13.34 3.00 -0.11
N PHE A 86 -12.69 2.16 -0.92
CA PHE A 86 -12.38 2.46 -2.33
C PHE A 86 -13.61 2.34 -3.23
N GLN A 87 -14.48 1.36 -2.97
CA GLN A 87 -15.76 1.23 -3.69
C GLN A 87 -16.65 2.47 -3.47
N ASN A 88 -16.71 2.94 -2.22
CA ASN A 88 -17.43 4.16 -1.85
C ASN A 88 -16.82 5.39 -2.53
N ALA A 89 -15.48 5.53 -2.52
CA ALA A 89 -14.78 6.62 -3.19
C ALA A 89 -15.02 6.62 -4.72
N ALA A 90 -14.96 5.46 -5.37
CA ALA A 90 -15.22 5.33 -6.80
C ALA A 90 -16.65 5.74 -7.16
N THR A 91 -17.63 5.32 -6.35
CA THR A 91 -19.03 5.72 -6.50
C THR A 91 -19.20 7.24 -6.39
N ALA A 92 -18.61 7.84 -5.35
CA ALA A 92 -18.66 9.29 -5.13
C ALA A 92 -18.00 10.08 -6.27
N TYR A 93 -16.85 9.60 -6.79
CA TYR A 93 -16.17 10.22 -7.93
C TYR A 93 -17.06 10.22 -9.18
N ARG A 94 -17.66 9.07 -9.52
CA ARG A 94 -18.55 8.95 -10.69
C ARG A 94 -19.74 9.89 -10.56
N HIS A 95 -20.37 9.96 -9.39
CA HIS A 95 -21.47 10.88 -9.13
C HIS A 95 -21.06 12.35 -9.31
N ARG A 96 -19.83 12.73 -8.91
CA ARG A 96 -19.38 14.12 -8.94
C ARG A 96 -18.95 14.61 -10.33
N TYR A 97 -18.42 13.73 -11.17
CA TYR A 97 -17.73 14.12 -12.41
C TYR A 97 -18.24 13.46 -13.68
N LEU A 98 -19.07 12.42 -13.59
CA LEU A 98 -19.61 11.68 -14.75
C LEU A 98 -21.15 11.70 -14.80
N SER A 99 -21.79 12.51 -13.94
CA SER A 99 -23.23 12.77 -13.98
C SER A 99 -23.56 13.97 -14.85
#